data_AF-A0A0K2VIQ9-F1
#
_entry.id   AF-A0A0K2VIQ9-F1
#
_cell.length_a   1.000
_cell.length_b   1.000
_cell.length_c   1.000
_cell.angle_alpha   90.00
_cell.angle_beta   90.00
_cell.angle_gamma   90.00
#
_symmetry.space_group_name_H-M   'P 1'
#
loop_
_entity.id
_entity.type
_entity.pdbx_description
1 polymer ?
#
loop_
_entity_poly.entity_id
_entity_poly.type
_entity_poly.pdbx_seq_one_letter_code
_entity_poly.pdbx_strand_id
1 'polypeptide(L)'
;PGFGGEGNDEKKYNLLSYANGIGFNNHYSVTNGKIERKTVKLEESIKPNYIQPSTIATDSEYHSGADVGIFAIGPWSHLIHSVHEQSYINTVMAYSACLGDYTKEPHCNKCNQVSMSIRVLLFFYLMSQLLK
;
A
#
# COMPACT_ATOMS: atom_id res chain seq x y z
N PRO A 1 -15.62 -13.04 -6.69
CA PRO A 1 -16.21 -12.12 -5.68
C PRO A 1 -17.68 -12.47 -5.46
N GLY A 2 -18.13 -12.48 -4.20
CA GLY A 2 -19.51 -12.83 -3.83
C GLY A 2 -20.51 -11.69 -4.04
N PHE A 3 -21.78 -12.00 -3.76
CA PHE A 3 -22.85 -10.99 -3.70
C PHE A 3 -22.85 -10.29 -2.34
N GLY A 4 -23.16 -8.99 -2.34
CA GLY A 4 -23.36 -8.20 -1.12
C GLY A 4 -24.80 -8.26 -0.61
N GLY A 5 -25.75 -8.54 -1.48
CA GLY A 5 -27.17 -8.63 -1.15
C GLY A 5 -28.05 -8.48 -2.40
N GLU A 6 -29.32 -8.13 -2.18
CA GLU A 6 -30.30 -7.81 -3.21
C GLU A 6 -30.66 -6.32 -3.13
N GLY A 7 -30.77 -5.66 -4.29
CA GLY A 7 -31.16 -4.25 -4.39
C GLY A 7 -32.68 -4.07 -4.45
N ASN A 8 -33.13 -2.81 -4.41
CA ASN A 8 -34.55 -2.46 -4.56
C ASN A 8 -35.14 -2.80 -5.95
N ASP A 9 -34.29 -3.17 -6.91
CA ASP A 9 -34.63 -3.67 -8.23
C ASP A 9 -34.73 -5.21 -8.28
N GLU A 10 -34.78 -5.88 -7.12
CA GLU A 10 -34.89 -7.33 -6.94
C GLU A 10 -33.73 -8.12 -7.59
N LYS A 11 -32.62 -7.43 -7.88
CA LYS A 11 -31.43 -8.00 -8.50
C LYS A 11 -30.30 -8.08 -7.48
N LYS A 12 -29.58 -9.20 -7.47
CA LYS A 12 -28.36 -9.35 -6.68
C LYS A 12 -27.28 -8.37 -7.13
N TYR A 13 -26.54 -7.79 -6.19
CA TYR A 13 -25.42 -6.89 -6.50
C TYR A 13 -24.10 -7.43 -5.92
N ASN A 14 -22.99 -7.08 -6.56
CA ASN A 14 -21.66 -7.50 -6.15
C ASN A 14 -21.25 -6.80 -4.84
N LEU A 15 -20.55 -7.52 -3.96
CA LEU A 15 -19.99 -6.92 -2.75
C LEU A 15 -18.99 -5.78 -3.07
N LEU A 16 -18.26 -5.92 -4.18
CA LEU A 16 -17.32 -4.92 -4.67
C LEU A 16 -17.88 -4.24 -5.92
N SER A 17 -17.75 -2.92 -5.96
CA SER A 17 -18.12 -2.06 -7.09
C SER A 17 -17.14 -0.90 -7.19
N TYR A 18 -17.10 -0.25 -8.35
CA TYR A 18 -16.27 0.92 -8.61
C TYR A 18 -17.15 2.13 -8.93
N ALA A 19 -16.62 3.34 -8.70
CA ALA A 19 -17.32 4.57 -9.07
C ALA A 19 -17.29 4.80 -10.60
N ASN A 20 -16.25 4.35 -11.28
CA ASN A 20 -16.10 4.49 -12.71
C ASN A 20 -15.40 3.24 -13.30
N GLY A 21 -15.45 3.11 -14.62
CA GLY A 21 -14.70 2.12 -15.39
C GLY A 21 -15.55 1.44 -16.46
N ILE A 22 -14.93 0.50 -17.17
CA ILE A 22 -15.56 -0.27 -18.25
C ILE A 22 -16.70 -1.19 -17.77
N GLY A 23 -16.79 -1.42 -16.45
CA GLY A 23 -17.83 -2.25 -15.82
C GLY A 23 -19.25 -1.82 -16.14
N PHE A 24 -19.48 -0.54 -16.45
CA PHE A 24 -20.80 -0.02 -16.79
C PHE A 24 -21.39 -0.75 -18.00
N ASN A 25 -20.59 -0.95 -19.05
CA ASN A 25 -21.04 -1.59 -20.29
C ASN A 25 -21.44 -3.06 -20.07
N ASN A 26 -20.76 -3.72 -19.14
CA ASN A 26 -20.99 -5.12 -18.80
C ASN A 26 -22.24 -5.29 -17.93
N HIS A 27 -22.54 -4.31 -17.06
CA HIS A 27 -23.54 -4.43 -15.99
C HIS A 27 -24.82 -3.63 -16.18
N TYR A 28 -24.89 -2.77 -17.19
CA TYR A 28 -26.08 -2.00 -17.50
C TYR A 28 -26.50 -2.18 -18.96
N SER A 29 -27.80 -2.11 -19.20
CA SER A 29 -28.41 -2.02 -20.53
C SER A 29 -29.05 -0.65 -20.69
N VAL A 30 -28.80 -0.01 -21.83
CA VAL A 30 -29.40 1.27 -22.18
C VAL A 30 -30.41 1.04 -23.29
N THR A 31 -31.70 1.16 -22.97
CA THR A 31 -32.80 0.96 -23.92
C THR A 31 -33.70 2.19 -23.90
N ASN A 32 -33.86 2.86 -25.04
CA ASN A 32 -34.70 4.06 -25.18
C ASN A 32 -34.40 5.15 -24.11
N GLY A 33 -33.12 5.37 -23.79
CA GLY A 33 -32.69 6.33 -22.77
C GLY A 33 -32.90 5.88 -21.32
N LYS A 34 -33.47 4.68 -21.09
CA LYS A 34 -33.60 4.07 -19.77
C LYS A 34 -32.37 3.19 -19.50
N ILE A 35 -31.76 3.39 -18.34
CA ILE A 35 -30.65 2.57 -17.85
C ILE A 35 -31.23 1.51 -16.91
N GLU A 36 -30.99 0.24 -17.20
CA GLU A 36 -31.38 -0.88 -16.34
C GLU A 36 -30.17 -1.73 -15.99
N ARG A 37 -30.04 -2.10 -14.72
CA ARG A 37 -28.97 -2.99 -14.26
C ARG A 37 -29.22 -4.43 -14.69
N LYS A 38 -28.20 -5.12 -15.18
CA LYS A 38 -28.27 -6.54 -15.57
C LYS A 38 -28.19 -7.44 -14.33
N THR A 39 -28.81 -8.61 -14.40
CA THR A 39 -28.70 -9.64 -13.36
C THR A 39 -27.35 -10.34 -13.47
N VAL A 40 -26.60 -10.37 -12.37
CA VAL A 40 -25.30 -11.04 -12.29
C VAL A 40 -25.47 -12.47 -11.79
N LYS A 41 -24.81 -13.43 -12.44
CA LYS A 41 -24.77 -14.82 -11.99
C LYS A 41 -23.54 -15.09 -11.11
N LEU A 42 -23.68 -15.96 -10.11
CA LEU A 42 -22.61 -16.23 -9.16
C LEU A 42 -21.40 -16.87 -9.84
N GLU A 43 -21.65 -17.81 -10.76
CA GLU A 43 -20.59 -18.48 -11.52
C GLU A 43 -19.77 -17.53 -12.40
N GLU A 44 -20.34 -16.39 -12.79
CA GLU A 44 -19.63 -15.35 -13.53
C GLU A 44 -18.86 -14.43 -12.58
N SER A 45 -19.47 -14.02 -11.46
CA SER A 45 -18.86 -13.06 -10.52
C SER A 45 -17.65 -13.62 -9.78
N ILE A 46 -17.46 -14.93 -9.73
CA ILE A 46 -16.29 -15.58 -9.12
C ILE A 46 -15.10 -15.74 -10.07
N LYS A 47 -15.30 -15.51 -11.38
CA LYS A 47 -14.21 -15.65 -12.35
C LYS A 47 -13.12 -14.60 -12.09
N PRO A 48 -11.84 -14.94 -12.28
CA PRO A 48 -10.73 -14.02 -12.05
C PRO A 48 -10.79 -12.79 -12.97
N ASN A 49 -11.32 -12.97 -14.19
CA ASN A 49 -11.38 -11.93 -15.22
C ASN A 49 -12.70 -11.15 -15.18
N TYR A 50 -13.50 -11.32 -14.13
CA TYR A 50 -14.77 -10.64 -13.99
C TYR A 50 -14.55 -9.16 -13.66
N ILE A 51 -15.07 -8.29 -14.52
CA ILE A 51 -15.07 -6.85 -14.31
C ILE A 51 -16.25 -6.49 -13.41
N GLN A 52 -15.99 -5.84 -12.28
CA GLN A 52 -17.01 -5.41 -11.32
C GLN A 52 -17.91 -4.29 -11.90
N PRO A 53 -19.14 -4.12 -11.38
CA PRO A 53 -20.01 -3.02 -11.77
C PRO A 53 -19.36 -1.67 -11.47
N SER A 54 -19.52 -0.72 -12.40
CA SER A 54 -19.18 0.69 -12.22
C SER A 54 -20.38 1.60 -12.52
N THR A 55 -20.48 2.74 -11.87
CA THR A 55 -21.62 3.67 -12.04
C THR A 55 -21.41 4.67 -13.17
N ILE A 56 -20.18 5.10 -13.43
CA ILE A 56 -19.82 6.01 -14.54
C ILE A 56 -19.07 5.23 -15.64
N ALA A 57 -19.62 5.26 -16.86
CA ALA A 57 -19.00 4.65 -18.03
C ALA A 57 -17.74 5.40 -18.45
N THR A 58 -16.60 4.71 -18.44
CA THR A 58 -15.29 5.21 -18.86
C THR A 58 -14.47 4.05 -19.44
N ASP A 59 -13.47 4.35 -20.27
CA ASP A 59 -12.63 3.33 -20.93
C ASP A 59 -11.65 2.63 -19.99
N SER A 60 -11.43 3.18 -18.79
CA SER A 60 -10.65 2.60 -17.71
C SER A 60 -11.17 3.09 -16.38
N GLU A 61 -10.81 2.41 -15.29
CA GLU A 61 -10.96 3.00 -13.97
C GLU A 61 -9.96 4.16 -13.81
N TYR A 62 -10.35 5.19 -13.07
CA TYR A 62 -9.52 6.32 -12.68
C TYR A 62 -9.20 6.26 -11.20
N HIS A 63 -7.96 6.61 -10.86
CA HIS A 63 -7.47 6.60 -9.49
C HIS A 63 -8.32 7.45 -8.54
N SER A 64 -8.54 6.91 -7.34
CA SER A 64 -9.15 7.63 -6.23
C SER A 64 -8.16 8.62 -5.61
N GLY A 65 -8.63 9.82 -5.26
CA GLY A 65 -7.89 10.83 -4.51
C GLY A 65 -8.06 10.72 -2.99
N ALA A 66 -8.51 9.57 -2.48
CA ALA A 66 -8.65 9.34 -1.05
C ALA A 66 -7.28 9.17 -0.37
N ASP A 67 -7.18 9.58 0.90
CA ASP A 67 -5.98 9.36 1.71
C ASP A 67 -5.64 7.86 1.78
N VAL A 68 -4.35 7.54 1.70
CA VAL A 68 -3.84 6.17 1.77
C VAL A 68 -3.15 5.91 3.11
N GLY A 69 -3.33 4.69 3.64
CA GLY A 69 -2.68 4.28 4.89
C GLY A 69 -1.18 4.04 4.72
N ILE A 70 -0.39 4.48 5.71
CA ILE A 70 1.05 4.25 5.78
C ILE A 70 1.32 3.38 7.02
N PHE A 71 2.09 2.30 6.85
CA PHE A 71 2.46 1.39 7.94
C PHE A 71 3.99 1.33 8.03
N ALA A 72 4.53 1.49 9.24
CA ALA A 72 5.98 1.51 9.46
C ALA A 72 6.38 0.67 10.68
N ILE A 73 7.53 0.01 10.56
CA ILE A 73 8.19 -0.75 11.64
C ILE A 73 9.69 -0.51 11.57
N GLY A 74 10.35 -0.38 12.73
CA GLY A 74 11.80 -0.20 12.83
C GLY A 74 12.20 1.13 13.46
N PRO A 75 13.48 1.56 13.30
CA PRO A 75 13.96 2.82 13.85
C PRO A 75 13.07 3.98 13.43
N TRP A 76 12.62 4.77 14.42
CA TRP A 76 11.79 5.96 14.21
C TRP A 76 10.42 5.72 13.57
N SER A 77 9.92 4.48 13.52
CA SER A 77 8.59 4.21 12.96
C SER A 77 7.45 4.91 13.71
N HIS A 78 7.67 5.26 14.98
CA HIS A 78 6.73 6.04 15.79
C HIS A 78 6.51 7.48 15.27
N LEU A 79 7.36 8.00 14.37
CA LEU A 79 7.16 9.28 13.69
C LEU A 79 6.08 9.20 12.60
N ILE A 80 5.71 8.00 12.16
CA ILE A 80 4.57 7.77 11.27
C ILE A 80 3.33 7.55 12.14
N HIS A 81 2.55 8.61 12.34
CA HIS A 81 1.32 8.58 13.12
C HIS A 81 0.26 9.50 12.48
N SER A 82 -1.00 9.44 12.90
CA SER A 82 -2.02 10.43 12.45
C SER A 82 -2.12 10.58 10.92
N VAL A 83 -2.37 11.81 10.42
CA VAL A 83 -2.50 12.15 9.00
C VAL A 83 -1.34 13.08 8.62
N HIS A 84 -0.69 12.77 7.50
CA HIS A 84 0.44 13.53 6.98
C HIS A 84 0.35 13.68 5.46
N GLU A 85 0.98 14.72 4.93
CA GLU A 85 1.23 14.88 3.50
C GLU A 85 2.12 13.76 2.95
N GLN A 86 1.92 13.35 1.69
CA GLN A 86 2.72 12.26 1.09
C GLN A 86 4.24 12.54 1.10
N SER A 87 4.65 13.82 1.02
CA SER A 87 6.06 14.23 1.09
C SER A 87 6.71 13.96 2.45
N TYR A 88 5.91 13.86 3.53
CA TYR A 88 6.39 13.54 4.87
C TYR A 88 7.06 12.16 4.95
N ILE A 89 6.62 11.21 4.12
CA ILE A 89 7.23 9.86 4.06
C ILE A 89 8.73 9.99 3.73
N ASN A 90 9.08 10.83 2.75
CA ASN A 90 10.46 11.08 2.38
C ASN A 90 11.25 11.70 3.53
N THR A 91 10.67 12.71 4.19
CA THR A 91 11.27 13.37 5.35
C THR A 91 11.60 12.38 6.47
N VAL A 92 10.64 11.55 6.87
CA VAL A 92 10.85 10.56 7.95
C VAL A 92 11.87 9.49 7.53
N MET A 93 11.83 9.02 6.28
CA MET A 93 12.83 8.06 5.79
C MET A 93 14.24 8.64 5.82
N ALA A 94 14.41 9.88 5.32
CA ALA A 94 15.70 10.54 5.30
C ALA A 94 16.23 10.86 6.70
N TYR A 95 15.36 11.32 7.61
CA TYR A 95 15.69 11.53 9.02
C TYR A 95 16.14 10.23 9.71
N SER A 96 15.39 9.16 9.50
CA SER A 96 15.65 7.85 10.13
C SER A 96 16.96 7.23 9.65
N ALA A 97 17.26 7.41 8.36
CA ALA A 97 18.45 6.86 7.72
C ALA A 97 19.66 7.82 7.71
N CYS A 98 19.55 8.99 8.36
CA CYS A 98 20.63 9.98 8.41
C CYS A 98 21.10 10.45 7.02
N LEU A 99 20.16 10.66 6.11
CA LEU A 99 20.43 11.05 4.73
C LEU A 99 20.25 12.57 4.53
N GLY A 100 21.04 13.14 3.62
CA GLY A 100 20.96 14.54 3.24
C GLY A 100 21.18 15.49 4.43
N ASP A 101 20.26 16.42 4.63
CA ASP A 101 20.34 17.43 5.68
C ASP A 101 20.29 16.84 7.09
N TYR A 102 19.78 15.60 7.25
CA TYR A 102 19.66 14.92 8.53
C TYR A 102 20.94 14.21 8.99
N THR A 103 22.03 14.26 8.21
CA THR A 103 23.32 13.65 8.59
C THR A 103 23.89 14.17 9.92
N LYS A 104 23.52 15.39 10.31
CA LYS A 104 24.00 16.04 11.54
C LYS A 104 23.12 15.81 12.76
N GLU A 105 22.02 15.08 12.61
CA GLU A 105 21.08 14.84 13.71
C GLU A 105 21.76 14.07 14.86
N PRO A 106 21.37 14.31 16.14
CA PRO A 106 22.05 13.73 17.29
C PRO A 106 22.09 12.19 17.30
N HIS A 107 21.09 11.53 16.72
CA HIS A 107 21.05 10.06 16.62
C HIS A 107 21.97 9.50 15.54
N CYS A 108 22.32 10.31 14.54
CA CYS A 108 23.18 9.92 13.42
C CYS A 108 24.66 9.82 13.81
N ASN A 109 25.07 10.63 14.79
CA ASN A 109 26.46 10.68 15.28
C ASN A 109 26.89 9.44 16.08
N LYS A 110 26.00 8.46 16.32
CA LYS A 110 26.27 7.28 17.15
C LYS A 110 26.62 6.00 16.37
N CYS A 111 26.51 6.00 15.04
CA CYS A 111 26.77 4.78 14.25
C CYS A 111 28.27 4.49 14.00
N ASN A 112 29.16 5.47 14.24
CA ASN A 112 30.60 5.33 13.96
C ASN A 112 31.45 4.90 15.17
N GLN A 113 30.84 4.57 16.32
CA GLN A 113 31.57 3.92 17.41
C GLN A 113 31.35 2.40 17.33
N VAL A 114 31.96 1.78 16.32
CA VAL A 114 32.33 0.37 16.45
C VAL A 114 33.36 0.32 17.58
N SER A 115 32.89 0.20 18.82
CA SER A 115 33.74 -0.13 19.96
C SER A 115 34.23 -1.55 19.72
N MET A 116 35.33 -1.66 19.00
CA MET A 116 36.00 -2.91 18.73
C MET A 116 36.49 -3.42 20.07
N SER A 117 35.74 -4.37 20.64
CA SER A 117 36.03 -4.93 21.96
C SER A 117 37.50 -5.33 22.04
N ILE A 118 38.19 -4.87 23.10
CA ILE A 118 39.61 -5.16 23.36
C ILE A 118 39.88 -6.68 23.29
N ARG A 119 38.88 -7.52 23.58
CA ARG A 119 38.98 -8.98 23.47
C ARG A 119 39.23 -9.47 22.04
N VAL A 120 38.68 -8.80 21.03
CA VAL A 120 38.86 -9.16 19.61
C VAL A 120 40.28 -8.81 19.16
N LEU A 121 40.79 -7.64 19.56
CA LEU A 121 42.17 -7.23 19.29
C LEU A 121 43.19 -8.14 20.00
N LEU A 122 42.94 -8.50 21.26
CA LEU A 122 43.77 -9.45 22.00
C LEU A 122 43.75 -10.85 21.38
N PHE A 123 42.61 -11.31 20.88
CA PHE A 123 42.48 -12.60 20.22
C PHE A 123 43.35 -12.67 18.95
N PHE A 124 43.28 -11.65 18.08
CA PHE A 124 44.14 -11.59 16.88
C PHE A 124 45.63 -11.46 17.23
N TYR A 125 45.97 -10.68 18.26
CA TYR A 125 47.35 -10.56 18.74
C TYR A 125 47.91 -11.90 19.26
N LEU A 126 47.15 -12.63 20.09
CA LEU A 126 47.52 -13.95 20.60
C LEU A 126 47.65 -14.99 19.49
N MET A 127 46.75 -15.00 18.50
CA MET A 127 46.85 -15.88 17.34
C MET A 127 48.11 -15.60 16.50
N SER A 128 48.53 -14.33 16.37
CA SER A 128 49.76 -13.99 15.65
C SER A 128 51.04 -14.47 16.34
N GLN A 129 51.03 -14.59 17.68
CA GLN A 129 52.14 -15.11 18.46
C GLN A 129 52.19 -16.65 18.47
N LEU A 130 51.05 -17.31 18.21
CA LEU A 130 50.95 -18.77 18.12
C LEU A 130 51.28 -19.33 16.73
N LEU A 131 51.33 -18.47 15.71
CA LEU A 131 51.68 -18.82 14.32
C LEU A 131 53.16 -18.53 13.97
N LYS A 132 53.99 -18.22 14.96
CA LYS A 132 55.46 -18.21 14.87
C LYS A 132 56.02 -19.38 15.67
#